data_AF-A0A849FVZ2-F1
#
_entry.id   AF-A0A849FVZ2-F1
#
_cell.length_a   1.000
_cell.length_b   1.000
_cell.length_c   1.000
_cell.angle_alpha   90.00
_cell.angle_beta   90.00
_cell.angle_gamma   90.00
#
_symmetry.space_group_name_H-M   'P 1'
#
loop_
_entity.id
_entity.type
_entity.pdbx_description
1 polymer ?
#
loop_
_entity_poly.entity_id
_entity_poly.type
_entity_poly.pdbx_seq_one_letter_code
_entity_poly.pdbx_strand_id
1 'polypeptide(L)'
;MANNLSLPAPSPEQGLNRYLQEIRKFPMLEPEEEYMLAKAWVENGDTESAHKMVTSHLRLAAKIAMGYRGYGLPQAEVISEANVGLMQAVKKFDPEKGFRLATYAMWWIRA
;
A
#
# COMPACT_ATOMS: atom_id res chain seq x y z
N MET A 1 -0.42 -16.55 -18.82
CA MET A 1 -1.17 -16.83 -17.58
C MET A 1 -1.34 -15.50 -16.87
N ALA A 2 -2.55 -14.93 -16.87
CA ALA A 2 -2.81 -13.68 -16.15
C ALA A 2 -2.77 -13.99 -14.66
N ASN A 3 -1.70 -13.54 -13.99
CA ASN A 3 -1.66 -13.61 -12.53
C ASN A 3 -2.69 -12.58 -12.06
N ASN A 4 -3.80 -13.05 -11.49
CA ASN A 4 -4.77 -12.15 -10.87
C ASN A 4 -4.03 -11.36 -9.77
N LEU A 5 -3.78 -10.08 -10.00
CA LEU A 5 -3.07 -9.14 -9.12
C LEU A 5 -3.94 -8.81 -7.88
N SER A 6 -4.40 -9.83 -7.19
CA SER A 6 -5.19 -9.72 -5.98
C SER A 6 -4.27 -9.32 -4.83
N LEU A 7 -4.46 -8.11 -4.31
CA LEU A 7 -3.81 -7.68 -3.08
C LEU A 7 -4.25 -8.60 -1.94
N PRO A 8 -3.36 -8.92 -0.98
CA PRO A 8 -3.77 -9.63 0.22
C PRO A 8 -4.79 -8.77 0.98
N ALA A 9 -5.89 -9.39 1.44
CA ALA A 9 -6.95 -8.72 2.18
C ALA A 9 -7.03 -9.24 3.62
N PRO A 10 -7.13 -8.37 4.63
CA PRO A 10 -7.35 -8.81 6.00
C PRO A 10 -8.81 -9.26 6.20
N SER A 11 -9.03 -10.34 6.96
CA SER A 11 -10.37 -10.79 7.36
C SER A 11 -10.45 -11.15 8.86
N PRO A 12 -11.60 -10.98 9.53
CA PRO A 12 -11.73 -11.19 10.98
C PRO A 12 -11.55 -12.64 11.45
N GLU A 13 -12.06 -13.63 10.72
CA GLU A 13 -12.19 -15.00 11.22
C GLU A 13 -10.85 -15.77 11.25
N GLN A 14 -9.96 -15.56 10.28
CA GLN A 14 -8.64 -16.23 10.20
C GLN A 14 -7.55 -15.39 9.47
N GLY A 15 -7.89 -14.19 8.95
CA GLY A 15 -7.13 -13.54 7.89
C GLY A 15 -6.12 -12.48 8.33
N LEU A 16 -6.30 -11.82 9.48
CA LEU A 16 -5.42 -10.69 9.84
C LEU A 16 -3.96 -11.11 10.07
N ASN A 17 -3.72 -12.16 10.86
CA ASN A 17 -2.35 -12.65 11.10
C ASN A 17 -1.70 -13.16 9.81
N ARG A 18 -2.47 -13.85 8.95
CA ARG A 18 -2.00 -14.29 7.63
C ARG A 18 -1.65 -13.10 6.75
N TYR A 19 -2.52 -12.10 6.68
CA TYR A 19 -2.29 -10.85 5.95
C TYR A 19 -0.98 -10.18 6.42
N LEU A 20 -0.78 -10.03 7.73
CA LEU A 20 0.43 -9.43 8.29
C LEU A 20 1.70 -10.23 7.95
N GLN A 21 1.60 -11.56 7.84
CA GLN A 21 2.69 -12.42 7.37
C GLN A 21 2.96 -12.24 5.88
N GLU A 22 1.92 -12.19 5.04
CA GLU A 22 2.06 -12.02 3.58
C GLU A 22 2.69 -10.67 3.22
N ILE A 23 2.24 -9.56 3.83
CA ILE A 23 2.76 -8.23 3.48
C ILE A 23 4.24 -8.04 3.84
N ARG A 24 4.77 -8.88 4.75
CA ARG A 24 6.19 -8.87 5.11
C ARG A 24 7.09 -9.50 4.05
N LYS A 25 6.53 -10.30 3.14
CA LYS A 25 7.27 -10.95 2.05
C LYS A 25 7.58 -9.98 0.91
N PHE A 26 6.84 -8.87 0.79
CA PHE A 26 7.12 -7.89 -0.25
C PHE A 26 8.39 -7.08 0.08
N PRO A 27 9.32 -6.95 -0.88
CA PRO A 27 10.55 -6.19 -0.69
C PRO A 27 10.24 -4.69 -0.49
N MET A 28 11.16 -3.98 0.17
CA MET A 28 11.16 -2.51 0.14
C MET A 28 11.76 -2.06 -1.19
N LEU A 29 11.20 -0.99 -1.76
CA LEU A 29 11.76 -0.36 -2.96
C LEU A 29 12.88 0.60 -2.57
N GLU A 30 13.99 0.48 -3.28
CA GLU A 30 15.04 1.51 -3.26
C GLU A 30 14.50 2.81 -3.90
N PRO A 31 15.06 3.99 -3.54
CA PRO A 31 14.57 5.27 -4.04
C PRO A 31 14.48 5.34 -5.58
N GLU A 32 15.50 4.83 -6.27
CA GLU A 32 15.58 4.84 -7.73
C GLU A 32 14.55 3.90 -8.36
N GLU A 33 14.32 2.72 -7.77
CA GLU A 33 13.31 1.78 -8.23
C GLU A 33 11.91 2.37 -8.05
N GLU A 34 11.64 2.99 -6.90
CA GLU A 34 10.37 3.69 -6.63
C GLU A 34 10.11 4.80 -7.66
N TYR A 35 11.14 5.59 -8.01
CA TYR A 35 11.03 6.62 -9.03
C TYR A 35 10.68 6.04 -10.40
N MET A 36 11.38 4.99 -10.83
CA MET A 36 11.15 4.35 -12.14
C MET A 36 9.75 3.74 -12.24
N LEU A 37 9.28 3.06 -11.19
CA LEU A 37 7.93 2.49 -11.15
C LEU A 37 6.86 3.59 -11.15
N ALA A 38 7.06 4.65 -10.35
CA ALA A 38 6.14 5.78 -10.32
C ALA A 38 6.04 6.47 -11.68
N LYS A 39 7.17 6.67 -12.35
CA LYS A 39 7.23 7.25 -13.69
C LYS A 39 6.50 6.39 -14.71
N ALA A 40 6.76 5.07 -14.70
CA ALA A 40 6.08 4.13 -15.59
C ALA A 40 4.55 4.11 -15.37
N TRP A 41 4.10 4.20 -14.13
CA TRP A 41 2.68 4.32 -13.80
C TRP A 41 2.06 5.62 -14.33
N VAL A 42 2.71 6.76 -14.10
CA VAL A 42 2.18 8.09 -14.51
C VAL A 42 2.18 8.25 -16.04
N GLU A 43 3.23 7.81 -16.72
CA GLU A 43 3.38 8.00 -18.17
C GLU A 43 2.60 6.97 -18.98
N ASN A 44 2.61 5.71 -18.54
CA ASN A 44 2.12 4.58 -19.35
C ASN A 44 0.91 3.87 -18.74
N GLY A 45 0.49 4.25 -17.53
CA GLY A 45 -0.58 3.54 -16.83
C GLY A 45 -0.21 2.10 -16.46
N ASP A 46 1.07 1.81 -16.25
CA ASP A 46 1.56 0.46 -15.96
C ASP A 46 1.04 -0.06 -14.61
N THR A 47 0.05 -0.95 -14.67
CA THR A 47 -0.61 -1.51 -13.49
C THR A 47 0.31 -2.44 -12.70
N GLU A 48 1.35 -3.03 -13.32
CA GLU A 48 2.34 -3.82 -12.60
C GLU A 48 3.23 -2.92 -11.73
N SER A 49 3.63 -1.76 -12.27
CA SER A 49 4.37 -0.75 -11.51
C SER A 49 3.57 -0.24 -10.33
N ALA A 50 2.29 0.11 -10.53
CA ALA A 50 1.40 0.50 -9.44
C ALA A 50 1.25 -0.62 -8.40
N HIS A 51 1.14 -1.88 -8.82
CA HIS A 51 1.05 -3.01 -7.92
C HIS A 51 2.31 -3.18 -7.06
N LYS A 52 3.51 -3.05 -7.64
CA LYS A 52 4.78 -3.09 -6.91
C LYS A 52 4.90 -1.94 -5.90
N MET A 53 4.46 -0.73 -6.29
CA MET A 53 4.44 0.43 -5.40
C MET A 53 3.48 0.22 -4.22
N VAL A 54 2.27 -0.28 -4.45
CA VAL A 54 1.30 -0.57 -3.39
C VAL A 54 1.84 -1.66 -2.47
N THR A 55 2.26 -2.80 -3.02
CA THR A 55 2.65 -3.99 -2.22
C THR A 55 3.88 -3.75 -1.34
N SER A 56 4.88 -3.02 -1.84
CA SER A 56 6.06 -2.62 -1.05
C SER A 56 5.71 -1.75 0.17
N HIS A 57 4.60 -0.99 0.09
CA HIS A 57 4.14 -0.05 1.11
C HIS A 57 3.00 -0.56 2.01
N LEU A 58 2.49 -1.79 1.81
CA LEU A 58 1.42 -2.35 2.65
C LEU A 58 1.80 -2.40 4.14
N ARG A 59 3.09 -2.61 4.47
CA ARG A 59 3.59 -2.56 5.85
C ARG A 59 3.42 -1.19 6.50
N LEU A 60 3.55 -0.11 5.73
CA LEU A 60 3.31 1.26 6.20
C LEU A 60 1.84 1.48 6.50
N ALA A 61 0.95 1.09 5.58
CA ALA A 61 -0.50 1.18 5.76
C ALA A 61 -0.95 0.40 7.00
N ALA A 62 -0.52 -0.86 7.13
CA ALA A 62 -0.80 -1.68 8.31
C ALA A 62 -0.27 -1.04 9.60
N LYS A 63 0.95 -0.47 9.59
CA LYS A 63 1.53 0.20 10.76
C LYS A 63 0.69 1.40 11.21
N ILE A 64 0.26 2.24 10.27
CA ILE A 64 -0.58 3.41 10.58
C ILE A 64 -1.95 2.96 11.11
N ALA A 65 -2.59 1.99 10.44
CA ALA A 65 -3.88 1.44 10.86
C ALA A 65 -3.84 0.78 12.24
N MET A 66 -2.75 0.10 12.60
CA MET A 66 -2.56 -0.48 13.93
C MET A 66 -2.47 0.57 15.05
N GLY A 67 -2.17 1.84 14.71
CA GLY A 67 -2.22 2.95 15.66
C GLY A 67 -3.63 3.35 16.12
N TYR A 68 -4.67 2.93 15.39
CA TYR A 68 -6.08 3.17 15.71
C TYR A 68 -6.72 2.00 16.47
N ARG A 69 -5.91 1.08 16.99
CA ARG A 69 -6.40 -0.02 17.82
C ARG A 69 -7.07 0.54 19.08
N GLY A 70 -8.24 0.01 19.42
CA GLY A 70 -8.98 0.41 20.64
C GLY A 70 -9.98 1.54 20.44
N TYR A 71 -10.10 2.10 19.23
CA TYR A 71 -11.11 3.11 18.89
C TYR A 71 -12.47 2.51 18.49
N GLY A 72 -12.73 1.23 18.83
CA GLY A 72 -14.03 0.58 18.65
C GLY A 72 -14.25 -0.12 17.29
N LEU A 73 -13.36 0.05 16.32
CA LEU A 73 -13.44 -0.64 15.02
C LEU A 73 -12.61 -1.93 14.96
N PRO A 74 -13.06 -2.97 14.24
CA PRO A 74 -12.26 -4.15 13.95
C PRO A 74 -10.97 -3.78 13.20
N GLN A 75 -9.83 -4.29 13.68
CA GLN A 75 -8.52 -3.95 13.10
C GLN A 75 -8.39 -4.30 11.61
N ALA A 76 -9.06 -5.36 11.17
CA ALA A 76 -9.08 -5.77 9.77
C ALA A 76 -9.76 -4.71 8.88
N GLU A 77 -10.84 -4.09 9.35
CA GLU A 77 -11.55 -3.04 8.61
C GLU A 77 -10.69 -1.77 8.49
N VAL A 78 -10.07 -1.34 9.59
CA VAL A 78 -9.17 -0.18 9.58
C VAL A 78 -7.99 -0.39 8.63
N ILE A 79 -7.44 -1.61 8.58
CA ILE A 79 -6.34 -1.93 7.65
C ILE A 79 -6.84 -1.96 6.19
N SER A 80 -8.04 -2.47 5.93
CA SER A 80 -8.63 -2.43 4.59
C SER A 80 -8.79 -1.00 4.09
N GLU A 81 -9.31 -0.10 4.92
CA GLU A 81 -9.42 1.33 4.58
C GLU A 81 -8.04 1.97 4.36
N ALA A 82 -7.07 1.66 5.22
CA ALA A 82 -5.69 2.13 5.04
C ALA A 82 -5.07 1.64 3.70
N ASN A 83 -5.37 0.41 3.28
CA ASN A 83 -4.91 -0.11 1.98
C ASN A 83 -5.58 0.65 0.82
N VAL A 84 -6.87 0.97 0.94
CA VAL A 84 -7.58 1.82 -0.05
C VAL A 84 -6.95 3.21 -0.11
N GLY A 85 -6.67 3.83 1.03
CA GLY A 85 -5.95 5.11 1.10
C GLY A 85 -4.58 5.05 0.42
N LEU A 86 -3.82 3.98 0.64
CA LEU A 86 -2.55 3.75 -0.05
C LEU A 86 -2.73 3.62 -1.57
N MET A 87 -3.75 2.89 -2.03
CA MET A 87 -4.05 2.79 -3.47
C MET A 87 -4.39 4.16 -4.08
N GLN A 88 -5.16 5.00 -3.38
CA GLN A 88 -5.44 6.37 -3.81
C GLN A 88 -4.19 7.24 -3.84
N ALA A 89 -3.28 7.05 -2.88
CA ALA A 89 -1.99 7.72 -2.86
C ALA A 89 -1.17 7.37 -4.11
N VAL A 90 -1.02 6.09 -4.44
CA VAL A 90 -0.28 5.66 -5.63
C VAL A 90 -0.91 6.21 -6.91
N LYS A 91 -2.25 6.19 -7.01
CA LYS A 91 -2.97 6.75 -8.16
C LYS A 91 -2.68 8.23 -8.40
N LYS A 92 -2.40 9.00 -7.33
CA LYS A 92 -2.19 10.45 -7.38
C LYS A 92 -0.76 10.87 -7.04
N PHE A 93 0.17 9.91 -6.96
CA PHE A 93 1.56 10.20 -6.63
C PHE A 93 2.26 10.79 -7.85
N ASP A 94 3.07 11.80 -7.60
CA ASP A 94 3.86 12.49 -8.61
C ASP A 94 5.35 12.39 -8.22
N PRO A 95 6.14 11.57 -8.95
CA PRO A 95 7.55 11.35 -8.61
C PRO A 95 8.43 12.59 -8.82
N GLU A 96 7.99 13.57 -9.61
CA GLU A 96 8.78 14.78 -9.93
C GLU A 96 8.78 15.80 -8.78
N LYS A 97 7.94 15.60 -7.75
CA LYS A 97 7.89 16.49 -6.58
C LYS A 97 9.02 16.27 -5.56
N GLY A 98 9.88 15.27 -5.77
CA GLY A 98 11.11 15.08 -4.99
C GLY A 98 10.91 14.53 -3.58
N PHE A 99 9.74 13.97 -3.25
CA PHE A 99 9.50 13.26 -1.99
C PHE A 99 9.15 11.79 -2.22
N ARG A 100 9.48 10.95 -1.23
CA ARG A 100 9.17 9.51 -1.25
C ARG A 100 7.67 9.26 -1.20
N LEU A 101 7.22 8.17 -1.84
CA LEU A 101 5.82 7.71 -1.81
C LEU A 101 5.32 7.56 -0.36
N ALA A 102 6.14 7.01 0.53
CA ALA A 102 5.80 6.84 1.95
C ALA A 102 5.35 8.14 2.64
N THR A 103 6.01 9.27 2.34
CA THR A 103 5.65 10.59 2.89
C THR A 103 4.29 11.04 2.40
N TYR A 104 4.01 10.84 1.11
CA TYR A 104 2.74 11.22 0.50
C TYR A 104 1.60 10.31 0.98
N ALA A 105 1.81 9.00 0.95
CA ALA A 105 0.82 7.98 1.31
C ALA A 105 0.32 8.14 2.75
N MET A 106 1.16 8.62 3.67
CA MET A 106 0.79 8.86 5.06
C MET A 106 -0.43 9.78 5.20
N TRP A 107 -0.60 10.77 4.34
CA TRP A 107 -1.75 11.69 4.36
C TRP A 107 -3.03 11.01 3.88
N TRP A 108 -2.92 10.17 2.84
CA TRP A 108 -4.06 9.43 2.29
C TRP A 108 -4.53 8.29 3.19
N ILE A 109 -3.60 7.64 3.91
CA ILE A 109 -3.92 6.53 4.82
C ILE A 109 -4.68 7.02 6.07
N ARG A 110 -4.50 8.29 6.45
CA ARG A 110 -5.14 8.88 7.63
C ARG A 110 -6.42 9.66 7.33
N ALA A 111 -6.69 9.93 6.06
CA ALA A 111 -7.87 10.67 5.62
C ALA A 111 -9.11 9.79 5.70
#